data_AF-A0A2E2UD56-F1
#
_entry.id   AF-A0A2E2UD56-F1
#
_cell.length_a   1.000
_cell.length_b   1.000
_cell.length_c   1.000
_cell.angle_alpha   90.00
_cell.angle_beta   90.00
_cell.angle_gamma   90.00
#
_symmetry.space_group_name_H-M   'P 1'
#
loop_
_entity.id
_entity.type
_entity.pdbx_description
1 polymer ?
#
loop_
_entity_poly.entity_id
_entity_poly.type
_entity_poly.pdbx_seq_one_letter_code
_entity_poly.pdbx_strand_id
1 'polypeptide(L)' 'MTQSFLENETLILVCMVLASIRIYLEVAGVDFSQFPMAKKLPVRAQAIHRFGLYMSLGYIILFAPEVLLS' A
#
# COMPACT_ATOMS: atom_id res chain seq x y z
N MET A 1 -25.14 -1.92 15.48
CA MET A 1 -24.37 -2.90 14.67
C MET A 1 -22.97 -2.38 14.51
N THR A 2 -22.05 -2.84 15.34
CA THR A 2 -20.62 -2.63 15.15
C THR A 2 -20.17 -3.65 14.10
N GLN A 3 -20.26 -3.27 12.82
CA GLN A 3 -19.61 -4.06 11.77
C GLN A 3 -18.11 -4.04 12.06
N SER A 4 -17.48 -5.23 12.15
CA SER A 4 -16.06 -5.28 12.45
C SER A 4 -15.29 -4.65 11.29
N PHE A 5 -14.15 -4.02 11.58
CA PHE A 5 -13.30 -3.40 10.55
C PHE A 5 -12.86 -4.38 9.45
N LEU A 6 -12.91 -5.68 9.75
CA LEU A 6 -12.54 -6.78 8.85
C LEU A 6 -13.69 -7.23 7.94
N GLU A 7 -14.95 -6.89 8.24
CA GLU A 7 -16.12 -7.23 7.42
C GLU A 7 -16.52 -6.09 6.49
N ASN A 8 -15.83 -4.94 6.55
CA ASN A 8 -16.15 -3.80 5.72
C ASN A 8 -15.45 -3.94 4.36
N GLU A 9 -16.10 -4.63 3.44
CA GLU A 9 -15.62 -4.90 2.08
C GLU A 9 -15.14 -3.62 1.38
N THR A 10 -15.83 -2.50 1.61
CA THR A 10 -15.44 -1.17 1.08
C THR A 10 -14.04 -0.76 1.57
N LEU A 11 -13.72 -1.00 2.84
CA LEU A 11 -12.43 -0.65 3.43
C LEU A 11 -11.31 -1.54 2.89
N ILE A 12 -11.57 -2.84 2.73
CA ILE A 12 -10.64 -3.80 2.12
C ILE A 12 -10.32 -3.38 0.68
N LEU A 13 -11.36 -3.07 -0.10
CA LEU A 13 -11.20 -2.68 -1.50
C LEU A 13 -10.43 -1.36 -1.65
N VAL A 14 -10.71 -0.36 -0.81
CA VAL A 14 -9.95 0.90 -0.76
C VAL A 14 -8.48 0.65 -0.40
N CYS A 15 -8.20 -0.18 0.60
CA CYS A 15 -6.84 -0.58 0.97
C CYS A 15 -6.13 -1.32 -0.16
N MET A 16 -6.83 -2.19 -0.89
CA MET A 16 -6.28 -2.93 -2.03
C MET A 16 -5.92 -2.00 -3.20
N VAL A 17 -6.77 -1.01 -3.49
CA VAL A 17 -6.49 0.02 -4.50
C VAL A 17 -5.28 0.85 -4.10
N LEU A 18 -5.19 1.29 -2.84
CA LEU A 18 -4.03 2.04 -2.32
C LEU A 18 -2.74 1.22 -2.38
N ALA A 19 -2.78 -0.06 -2.02
CA ALA A 19 -1.64 -0.98 -2.13
C ALA A 19 -1.19 -1.15 -3.60
N SER A 20 -2.15 -1.28 -4.51
CA SER A 20 -1.90 -1.41 -5.95
C SER A 20 -1.25 -0.16 -6.53
N ILE A 21 -1.78 1.02 -6.18
CA ILE A 21 -1.19 2.31 -6.57
C ILE A 21 0.25 2.42 -6.06
N ARG A 22 0.50 2.00 -4.80
CA ARG A 22 1.84 2.08 -4.22
C ARG A 22 2.85 1.21 -4.97
N ILE A 23 2.47 -0.02 -5.32
CA ILE A 23 3.32 -0.92 -6.11
C ILE A 23 3.51 -0.38 -7.52
N TYR A 24 2.44 0.11 -8.16
CA TYR A 24 2.52 0.69 -9.50
C TYR A 24 3.52 1.86 -9.57
N LEU A 25 3.47 2.78 -8.59
CA LEU A 25 4.40 3.90 -8.53
C LEU A 25 5.86 3.45 -8.36
N GLU A 26 6.11 2.40 -7.57
CA GLU A 26 7.48 1.85 -7.44
C GLU A 26 7.95 1.16 -8.73
N VAL A 27 7.08 0.36 -9.37
CA VAL A 27 7.40 -0.35 -10.63
C VAL A 27 7.61 0.64 -11.78
N ALA A 28 6.85 1.74 -11.81
CA ALA A 28 7.04 2.84 -12.74
C ALA A 28 8.34 3.64 -12.51
N GLY A 29 9.12 3.29 -11.48
CA GLY A 29 10.39 3.94 -11.16
C GLY A 29 10.22 5.36 -10.60
N VAL A 30 9.06 5.65 -9.99
CA VAL A 30 8.84 6.94 -9.33
C VAL A 30 9.76 7.00 -8.12
N ASP A 31 10.87 7.70 -8.30
CA ASP A 31 11.82 7.94 -7.22
C ASP A 31 11.24 9.02 -6.29
N PHE A 32 10.53 8.56 -5.26
CA PHE A 32 9.94 9.44 -4.26
C PHE A 32 11.01 10.31 -3.57
N SER A 33 12.29 9.93 -3.57
CA SER A 33 13.37 10.77 -3.01
C SER A 33 13.61 12.06 -3.80
N GLN A 34 13.17 12.12 -5.06
CA GLN A 34 13.26 13.32 -5.89
C GLN A 34 12.13 14.32 -5.64
N PHE A 35 11.06 13.92 -4.93
CA PHE A 35 9.98 14.84 -4.60
C PHE A 35 10.43 15.88 -3.55
N PRO A 36 10.01 17.16 -3.69
CA PRO A 36 10.39 18.22 -2.76
C PRO A 36 9.94 17.94 -1.31
N MET A 37 8.86 17.18 -1.12
CA MET A 37 8.43 16.69 0.19
C MET A 37 9.43 15.69 0.79
N ALA A 38 10.04 14.80 -0.02
CA ALA A 38 10.92 13.75 0.46
C ALA A 38 12.32 14.25 0.87
N LYS A 39 12.78 15.37 0.31
CA LYS A 39 14.05 16.02 0.72
C LYS A 39 14.08 16.44 2.19
N LYS A 40 12.92 16.59 2.83
CA LYS A 40 12.81 16.96 4.25
C LYS A 40 12.65 15.75 5.17
N LEU A 41 12.54 14.54 4.62
CA LEU A 41 12.32 13.33 5.39
C LEU A 41 13.68 12.78 5.91
N PRO A 42 13.75 12.37 7.19
CA PRO A 42 14.98 11.87 7.79
C PRO A 42 15.41 10.55 7.14
N VAL A 43 16.68 10.16 7.31
CA VAL A 43 17.28 8.92 6.75
C VAL A 43 16.45 7.65 7.06
N ARG A 44 15.70 7.63 8.16
CA ARG A 44 14.75 6.55 8.51
C ARG A 44 13.58 6.40 7.54
N ALA A 45 13.26 7.41 6.74
CA ALA A 45 12.16 7.38 5.78
C ALA A 45 12.38 6.34 4.65
N GLN A 46 13.63 6.06 4.29
CA GLN A 46 13.93 5.01 3.31
C GLN A 46 13.51 3.62 3.81
N ALA A 47 13.69 3.34 5.10
CA ALA A 47 13.26 2.09 5.71
C ALA A 47 11.74 1.98 5.74
N ILE A 48 11.04 3.08 6.07
CA ILE A 48 9.56 3.15 6.05
C ILE A 48 9.03 2.97 4.62
N HIS A 49 9.70 3.54 3.63
CA HIS A 49 9.31 3.41 2.22
C HIS A 49 9.38 1.95 1.76
N ARG A 50 10.50 1.27 2.02
CA ARG A 50 10.65 -0.16 1.73
C ARG A 50 9.66 -1.01 2.51
N PHE A 51 9.45 -0.74 3.79
CA PHE A 51 8.49 -1.46 4.62
C PHE A 51 7.05 -1.33 4.09
N GLY A 52 6.64 -0.13 3.71
CA GLY A 52 5.32 0.11 3.11
C GLY A 52 5.11 -0.66 1.81
N LEU A 53 6.16 -0.86 1.02
CA LEU A 53 6.10 -1.68 -0.19
C LEU A 53 5.92 -3.17 0.13
N TYR A 54 6.73 -3.72 1.05
CA TYR A 54 6.58 -5.12 1.48
C TYR A 54 5.21 -5.41 2.08
N MET A 55 4.69 -4.46 2.87
CA MET A 55 3.35 -4.57 3.45
C MET A 55 2.26 -4.54 2.36
N SER A 56 2.39 -3.66 1.36
CA SER A 56 1.45 -3.59 0.22
C SER A 56 1.49 -4.87 -0.61
N LEU A 57 2.68 -5.42 -0.87
CA LEU A 57 2.87 -6.70 -1.57
C LEU A 57 2.22 -7.85 -0.81
N GLY A 58 2.47 -7.96 0.49
CA GLY A 58 1.86 -8.98 1.34
C GLY A 58 0.34 -8.86 1.35
N TYR A 59 -0.19 -7.65 1.44
CA TYR A 59 -1.63 -7.38 1.42
C TYR A 59 -2.29 -7.86 0.12
N ILE A 60 -1.71 -7.53 -1.04
CA ILE A 60 -2.25 -8.02 -2.32
C ILE A 60 -2.18 -9.54 -2.39
N ILE A 61 -1.08 -10.17 -2.00
CA ILE A 61 -0.95 -11.64 -2.06
C ILE A 61 -1.99 -12.34 -1.19
N LEU A 62 -2.31 -11.79 -0.02
CA LEU A 62 -3.27 -12.37 0.92
C LEU A 62 -4.73 -12.10 0.53
N PHE A 63 -5.06 -10.88 0.11
CA PHE A 63 -6.46 -10.45 -0.08
C PHE A 63 -6.91 -10.39 -1.53
N ALA A 64 -6.02 -10.27 -2.51
CA ALA A 64 -6.42 -10.31 -3.93
C ALA A 64 -7.13 -11.61 -4.36
N PRO A 65 -6.72 -12.82 -3.93
CA PRO A 65 -7.47 -14.02 -4.31
C PRO A 65 -8.88 -14.05 -3.72
N GLU A 66 -9.06 -13.53 -2.51
CA GLU A 66 -10.39 -13.39 -1.90
C GLU A 66 -11.26 -12.45 -2.75
N VAL A 67 -10.75 -11.26 -3.10
CA VAL A 67 -11.48 -10.29 -3.91
C VAL A 67 -11.75 -10.76 -5.36
N LEU A 68 -10.84 -11.52 -5.98
CA LEU A 68 -11.03 -12.04 -7.34
C LEU A 68 -11.99 -13.24 -7.43
N LEU A 69 -12.06 -14.05 -6.37
CA LEU A 69 -12.87 -15.27 -6.32
C LEU A 69 -14.24 -15.06 -5.66
N SER A 70 -14.50 -13.85 -5.14
CA SER A 70 -15.79 -13.40 -4.59
C SER A 70 -16.86 -13.22 -5.66
#